data_AF-E9IQI1-F1
#
_entry.id   AF-E9IQI1-F1
#
_cell.length_a   1.000
_cell.length_b   1.000
_cell.length_c   1.000
_cell.angle_alpha   90.00
_cell.angle_beta   90.00
_cell.angle_gamma   90.00
#
_symmetry.space_group_name_H-M   'P 1'
#
loop_
_entity.id
_entity.type
_entity.pdbx_description
1 polymer ?
#
loop_
_entity_poly.entity_id
_entity_poly.type
_entity_poly.pdbx_seq_one_letter_code
_entity_poly.pdbx_strand_id
1 'polypeptide(L)' 'MSCKDKPITSKSKHYTALEKKVFLQILEKYKNVIEIKKSDASMLKDKDIAWSEICQEFNQSTLIS' A
#
# COMPACT_ATOMS: atom_id res chain seq x y z
N MET A 1 -6.48 -23.20 -28.12
CA MET A 1 -5.83 -22.44 -27.03
C MET A 1 -6.73 -21.26 -26.70
N SER A 2 -7.58 -21.38 -25.68
CA SER A 2 -8.56 -20.35 -25.31
C SER A 2 -7.87 -19.31 -24.43
N CYS A 3 -7.60 -18.12 -24.98
CA CYS A 3 -7.20 -16.97 -24.18
C CYS A 3 -8.43 -16.51 -23.43
N LYS A 4 -8.45 -16.68 -22.11
CA LYS A 4 -9.53 -16.15 -21.27
C LYS A 4 -9.28 -14.66 -21.07
N ASP A 5 -10.04 -13.84 -21.79
CA ASP A 5 -10.19 -12.41 -21.50
C ASP A 5 -10.67 -12.25 -20.04
N LYS A 6 -9.83 -11.65 -19.17
CA LYS A 6 -10.31 -11.09 -17.91
C LYS A 6 -11.03 -9.77 -18.23
N PRO A 7 -12.21 -9.51 -17.65
CA PRO A 7 -12.87 -8.22 -17.88
C PRO A 7 -12.02 -7.10 -17.30
N ILE A 8 -11.53 -6.23 -18.20
CA ILE A 8 -10.87 -4.97 -17.90
C ILE A 8 -11.98 -3.99 -17.46
N THR A 9 -12.46 -4.13 -16.22
CA THR A 9 -13.39 -3.17 -15.63
C THR A 9 -12.90 -2.74 -14.26
N SER A 10 -11.79 -2.01 -14.25
CA SER A 10 -11.61 -0.97 -13.26
C SER A 10 -11.19 0.26 -14.02
N LYS A 11 -12.14 1.18 -14.27
CA LYS A 11 -11.80 2.56 -14.63
C LYS A 11 -10.73 2.98 -13.63
N SER A 12 -9.56 3.41 -14.11
CA SER A 12 -8.47 3.88 -13.25
C SER A 12 -9.06 4.83 -12.20
N LYS A 13 -9.30 4.32 -10.99
CA LYS A 13 -9.78 5.13 -9.88
C LYS A 13 -8.55 5.88 -9.43
N HIS A 14 -8.47 7.14 -9.85
CA HIS A 14 -7.42 8.01 -9.35
C HIS A 14 -7.64 8.20 -7.85
N TYR A 15 -6.59 7.98 -7.06
CA TYR A 15 -6.62 8.34 -5.64
C TYR A 15 -6.91 9.83 -5.51
N THR A 16 -7.96 10.14 -4.76
CA THR A 16 -8.36 11.48 -4.35
C THR A 16 -7.28 12.12 -3.48
N ALA A 17 -7.35 13.43 -3.31
CA ALA A 17 -6.46 14.16 -2.42
C ALA A 17 -6.56 13.66 -0.96
N LEU A 18 -7.76 13.23 -0.54
CA LEU A 18 -7.98 12.68 0.80
C LEU A 18 -7.31 11.32 0.94
N GLU A 19 -7.51 10.40 -0.01
CA GLU A 19 -6.85 9.09 0.00
C GLU A 19 -5.33 9.24 0.04
N LYS A 20 -4.76 10.12 -0.80
CA LYS A 20 -3.31 10.41 -0.76
C LYS A 20 -2.87 10.94 0.61
N LYS A 21 -3.66 11.82 1.23
CA LYS A 21 -3.35 12.37 2.56
C LYS A 21 -3.39 11.29 3.64
N VAL A 22 -4.41 10.42 3.63
CA VAL A 22 -4.51 9.29 4.56
C VAL A 22 -3.34 8.34 4.38
N PHE A 23 -3.01 7.99 3.13
CA PHE A 23 -1.85 7.16 2.83
C PHE A 23 -0.55 7.76 3.39
N LEU A 24 -0.30 9.05 3.17
CA LEU A 24 0.90 9.73 3.69
C LEU A 24 0.94 9.76 5.22
N GLN A 25 -0.21 9.94 5.89
CA GLN A 25 -0.28 9.91 7.35
C GLN A 25 0.04 8.53 7.92
N ILE A 26 -0.43 7.47 7.26
CA ILE A 26 -0.09 6.08 7.62
C ILE A 26 1.40 5.85 7.35
N LEU A 27 1.90 6.23 6.17
CA LEU A 27 3.29 6.06 5.77
C LEU A 27 4.27 6.71 6.76
N GLU A 28 3.96 7.90 7.28
CA GLU A 28 4.81 8.59 8.26
C GLU A 28 5.03 7.76 9.54
N LYS A 29 4.04 6.97 9.97
CA LYS A 29 4.17 6.08 11.14
C LYS A 29 5.22 4.98 10.91
N TYR A 30 5.31 4.50 9.68
CA TYR A 30 6.20 3.40 9.29
C TYR A 30 7.55 3.88 8.74
N LYS A 31 7.75 5.19 8.55
CA LYS A 31 8.94 5.82 7.97
C LYS A 31 10.25 5.20 8.43
N ASN A 32 10.37 4.99 9.74
CA ASN A 32 11.59 4.44 10.36
C ASN A 32 11.93 3.02 9.91
N VAL A 33 10.98 2.26 9.36
CA VAL A 33 11.18 0.90 8.82
C VAL A 33 11.38 0.94 7.31
N ILE A 34 10.61 1.76 6.60
CA ILE A 34 10.64 1.83 5.12
C ILE A 34 11.85 2.60 4.59
N GLU A 35 12.27 3.67 5.26
CA GLU A 35 13.41 4.50 4.85
C GLU A 35 14.79 3.92 5.23
N ILE A 36 14.84 2.77 5.93
CA ILE A 36 16.11 2.15 6.29
C ILE A 36 16.84 1.71 5.02
N LYS A 37 18.03 2.30 4.79
CA LYS A 37 18.95 1.98 3.69
C LYS A 37 19.88 0.81 4.02
N LYS A 38 19.41 -0.15 4.81
CA LYS A 38 20.12 -1.41 5.09
C LYS A 38 19.36 -2.54 4.43
N SER A 39 20.13 -3.47 3.88
CA SER A 39 19.63 -4.58 3.07
C SER A 39 19.85 -5.91 3.78
N ASP A 40 19.69 -5.94 5.10
CA ASP A 40 19.74 -7.17 5.87
C ASP A 40 18.45 -7.98 5.60
N ALA A 41 18.56 -9.30 5.47
CA ALA A 41 17.42 -10.16 5.12
C ALA A 41 16.26 -10.05 6.13
N SER A 42 16.55 -9.78 7.40
CA SER A 42 15.53 -9.49 8.42
C SER A 42 14.82 -8.17 8.15
N MET A 43 15.53 -7.13 7.71
CA MET A 43 14.93 -5.83 7.39
C MET A 43 14.05 -5.86 6.15
N LEU A 44 14.35 -6.73 5.18
CA LEU A 44 13.45 -6.96 4.05
C LEU A 44 12.11 -7.53 4.53
N LYS A 45 12.14 -8.51 5.44
CA LYS A 45 10.91 -9.05 6.04
C LYS A 45 10.15 -7.99 6.84
N ASP A 46 10.85 -7.18 7.63
CA ASP A 46 10.22 -6.10 8.40
C ASP A 46 9.57 -5.06 7.48
N LYS A 47 10.20 -4.76 6.34
CA LYS A 47 9.62 -3.90 5.30
C LYS A 47 8.37 -4.51 4.66
N ASP A 48 8.40 -5.80 4.33
CA ASP A 48 7.24 -6.50 3.77
C ASP A 48 6.06 -6.50 4.76
N ILE A 49 6.34 -6.76 6.05
CA ILE A 49 5.35 -6.69 7.13
C ILE A 49 4.78 -5.28 7.23
N ALA A 50 5.64 -4.25 7.27
CA ALA A 50 5.21 -2.85 7.33
C ALA A 50 4.31 -2.48 6.14
N TRP A 51 4.66 -2.90 4.92
CA TRP A 51 3.82 -2.68 3.74
C TRP A 51 2.47 -3.38 3.83
N SER A 52 2.42 -4.61 4.36
CA SER A 52 1.17 -5.33 4.59
C SER A 52 0.27 -4.59 5.58
N GLU A 53 0.84 -4.08 6.67
CA GLU A 53 0.10 -3.31 7.67
C GLU A 53 -0.40 -1.97 7.12
N ILE A 54 0.43 -1.24 6.37
CA ILE A 54 0.03 0.01 5.68
C ILE A 54 -1.16 -0.26 4.76
N CYS A 55 -1.12 -1.33 3.98
CA CYS A 55 -2.23 -1.72 3.10
C CYS A 55 -3.51 -2.00 3.89
N GLN A 56 -3.39 -2.74 5.00
CA GLN A 56 -4.53 -3.07 5.85
C GLN A 56 -5.13 -1.82 6.48
N GLU A 57 -4.32 -0.94 7.07
CA GLU A 57 -4.77 0.30 7.72
C GLU A 57 -5.42 1.26 6.71
N PHE A 58 -4.84 1.36 5.51
CA PHE A 58 -5.42 2.17 4.43
C PHE A 58 -6.79 1.61 4.00
N ASN A 59 -6.90 0.31 3.75
CA ASN A 59 -8.17 -0.31 3.32
C ASN A 59 -9.24 -0.34 4.43
N GLN A 60 -8.84 -0.33 5.70
CA GLN A 60 -9.75 -0.22 6.86
C GLN A 60 -10.15 1.22 7.19
N SER A 61 -9.45 2.21 6.63
CA SER A 61 -9.76 3.61 6.87
C SER A 61 -11.14 3.94 6.31
N THR A 62 -12.07 4.31 7.19
CA THR A 62 -13.45 4.68 6.83
C THR A 62 -13.55 5.90 5.90
N LEU A 63 -12.43 6.62 5.75
CA LEU A 63 -12.25 7.74 4.82
C LEU A 63 -12.06 7.29 3.36
N ILE A 64 -11.94 5.98 3.13
CA ILE A 64 -11.66 5.34 1.84
C ILE A 64 -12.81 4.36 1.57
N SER A 65 -13.96 4.91 1.15
CA SER A 65 -15.20 4.19 0.86
C SER A 65 -15.74 4.60 -0.51
#